data_AF-A0AAV1A7D6-F1
#
_entry.id   AF-A0AAV1A7D6-F1
#
_cell.length_a   1.000
_cell.length_b   1.000
_cell.length_c   1.000
_cell.angle_alpha   90.00
_cell.angle_beta   90.00
_cell.angle_gamma   90.00
#
_symmetry.space_group_name_H-M   'P 1'
#
loop_
_entity.id
_entity.type
_entity.pdbx_description
1 polymer ?
#
loop_
_entity_poly.entity_id
_entity_poly.type
_entity_poly.pdbx_seq_one_letter_code
_entity_poly.pdbx_strand_id
1 'polypeptide(L)'
;MLESKVIEVEQFYQSTDVQNNDCKTKGRKNPLTGSKKPLQHASEEITCHVSKIITEITRHEYAWPFLEPVDVKGLKLYDYYEPMDFSIIKRKMNAKDGSGYKNVREIYADVRLIFNNAMTYNDETHDVHQMAEILLDEFEKKWSHLLPKLTKLEAELSKETHENLNKKLAQEATYANMTMKLSDELSKADMALKNLKSLMIAKCRKLSSLEKSLLAADITKLSPDNLHKALEIVNENNPNFQFSREDVTLDLDSQEKEVIANIEEEKKSDVKRRRMM
;
A
#
# COMPACT_ATOMS: atom_id res chain seq x y z
N MET A 1 -28.04 10.95 -0.69
CA MET A 1 -27.04 11.87 -0.10
C MET A 1 -25.98 11.13 0.73
N LEU A 2 -26.36 10.20 1.61
CA LEU A 2 -25.40 9.43 2.42
C LEU A 2 -24.71 8.31 1.64
N GLU A 3 -25.48 7.56 0.86
CA GLU A 3 -24.99 6.48 -0.02
C GLU A 3 -23.90 6.96 -0.99
N SER A 4 -24.08 8.12 -1.63
CA SER A 4 -23.08 8.71 -2.52
C SER A 4 -21.75 9.02 -1.81
N LYS A 5 -21.82 9.45 -0.54
CA LYS A 5 -20.62 9.73 0.27
C LYS A 5 -19.90 8.45 0.69
N VAL A 6 -20.65 7.38 0.98
CA VAL A 6 -20.08 6.06 1.29
C VAL A 6 -19.35 5.49 0.07
N ILE A 7 -19.97 5.54 -1.11
CA ILE A 7 -19.36 5.09 -2.37
C ILE A 7 -18.07 5.85 -2.66
N GLU A 8 -18.05 7.17 -2.42
CA GLU A 8 -16.87 8.01 -2.65
C GLU A 8 -15.69 7.60 -1.75
N VAL A 9 -15.94 7.40 -0.45
CA VAL A 9 -14.94 6.93 0.51
C VAL A 9 -14.44 5.53 0.16
N GLU A 10 -15.35 4.64 -0.21
CA GLU A 10 -15.01 3.27 -0.60
C GLU A 10 -14.09 3.24 -1.84
N GLN A 11 -14.41 4.03 -2.88
CA GLN A 11 -13.57 4.16 -4.07
C GLN A 11 -12.17 4.71 -3.74
N PHE A 12 -12.07 5.66 -2.80
CA PHE A 12 -10.78 6.18 -2.36
C PHE A 12 -9.91 5.10 -1.70
N TYR A 13 -10.46 4.30 -0.78
CA TYR A 13 -9.69 3.24 -0.12
C TYR A 13 -9.39 2.05 -1.03
N GLN A 14 -10.31 1.66 -1.92
CA GLN A 14 -10.06 0.61 -2.92
C GLN A 14 -8.96 0.98 -3.92
N SER A 15 -8.88 2.26 -4.30
CA SER A 15 -7.84 2.74 -5.22
C SER A 15 -6.46 2.91 -4.57
N THR A 16 -6.40 3.06 -3.23
CA THR A 16 -5.15 3.18 -2.48
C THR A 16 -4.57 1.82 -2.06
N ASP A 17 -5.39 0.81 -1.76
CA ASP A 17 -4.94 -0.56 -1.45
C ASP A 17 -4.23 -1.26 -2.62
N VAL A 18 -4.57 -0.88 -3.86
CA VAL A 18 -3.88 -1.37 -5.07
C VAL A 18 -2.49 -0.73 -5.21
N GLN A 19 -2.24 0.46 -4.66
CA GLN A 19 -0.91 1.09 -4.70
C GLN A 19 0.04 0.61 -3.59
N ASN A 20 -0.48 0.11 -2.47
CA ASN A 20 0.34 -0.41 -1.36
C ASN A 20 0.79 -1.87 -1.52
N ASN A 21 0.15 -2.64 -2.42
CA ASN A 21 0.46 -4.07 -2.62
C ASN A 21 1.29 -4.40 -3.88
N ASP A 22 1.77 -3.40 -4.63
CA ASP A 22 2.53 -3.65 -5.86
C ASP A 22 3.95 -3.06 -5.83
N CYS A 23 4.78 -3.60 -4.94
CA CYS A 23 6.23 -3.61 -5.12
C CYS A 23 6.65 -4.92 -5.79
N LYS A 24 6.07 -5.25 -6.97
CA LYS A 24 6.65 -6.12 -8.01
C LYS A 24 5.56 -6.41 -9.07
N THR A 25 5.48 -5.58 -10.12
CA THR A 25 5.61 -6.01 -11.52
C THR A 25 5.48 -4.79 -12.46
N LYS A 26 6.50 -4.58 -13.31
CA LYS A 26 6.42 -3.58 -14.39
C LYS A 26 5.57 -4.15 -15.53
N GLY A 27 4.35 -3.66 -15.69
CA GLY A 27 3.46 -3.95 -16.82
C GLY A 27 3.35 -2.78 -17.80
N ARG A 28 3.87 -3.00 -19.02
CA ARG A 28 3.53 -2.38 -20.33
C ARG A 28 3.09 -0.91 -20.37
N LYS A 29 3.99 -0.05 -20.88
CA LYS A 29 3.61 1.24 -21.48
C LYS A 29 3.14 1.03 -22.92
N ASN A 30 1.86 1.31 -23.19
CA ASN A 30 1.43 1.63 -24.56
C ASN A 30 1.96 3.03 -24.92
N PRO A 31 2.38 3.28 -26.18
CA PRO A 31 2.98 4.54 -26.57
C PRO A 31 1.89 5.53 -26.94
N LEU A 32 1.62 6.47 -26.04
CA LEU A 32 0.94 7.71 -26.36
C LEU A 32 1.95 8.84 -26.20
N THR A 33 2.23 9.47 -27.33
CA THR A 33 3.05 10.66 -27.52
C THR A 33 2.72 11.72 -26.48
N GLY A 34 3.66 12.03 -25.59
CA GLY A 34 3.48 13.04 -24.55
C GLY A 34 4.82 13.60 -24.11
N SER A 35 4.96 14.92 -24.23
CA SER A 35 6.13 15.70 -23.81
C SER A 35 6.60 15.26 -22.42
N LYS A 36 7.86 14.82 -22.31
CA LYS A 36 8.45 14.44 -21.02
C LYS A 36 8.35 15.62 -20.03
N LYS A 37 8.02 15.34 -18.76
CA LYS A 37 7.99 16.38 -17.71
C LYS A 37 9.35 17.09 -17.62
N PRO A 38 9.40 18.41 -17.32
CA PRO A 38 10.64 19.19 -17.29
C PRO A 38 11.75 18.57 -16.43
N LEU A 39 11.40 18.00 -15.29
CA LEU A 39 12.36 17.41 -14.34
C LEU A 39 12.97 16.09 -14.84
N GLN A 40 12.20 15.29 -15.59
CA GLN A 40 12.72 14.08 -16.24
C GLN A 40 13.71 14.42 -17.35
N HIS A 41 13.40 15.46 -18.13
CA HIS A 41 14.32 15.95 -19.15
C HIS A 41 15.63 16.48 -18.55
N ALA A 42 15.55 17.25 -17.46
CA ALA A 42 16.75 17.73 -16.76
C ALA A 42 17.60 16.58 -16.17
N SER A 43 16.96 15.54 -15.62
CA SER A 43 17.67 14.34 -15.14
C SER A 43 18.37 13.56 -16.26
N GLU A 44 17.74 13.46 -17.44
CA GLU A 44 18.34 12.86 -18.64
C GLU A 44 19.51 13.71 -19.15
N GLU A 45 19.37 15.04 -19.13
CA GLU A 45 20.43 15.97 -19.52
C GLU A 45 21.67 15.83 -18.62
N ILE A 46 21.49 15.73 -17.30
CA ILE A 46 22.60 15.52 -16.36
C ILE A 46 23.29 14.18 -16.64
N THR A 47 22.51 13.11 -16.80
CA THR A 47 23.06 11.78 -17.12
C THR A 47 23.87 11.82 -18.42
N CYS A 48 23.39 12.52 -19.44
CA CYS A 48 24.10 12.73 -20.70
C CYS A 48 25.43 13.50 -20.50
N HIS A 49 25.44 14.54 -19.66
CA HIS A 49 26.68 15.26 -19.33
C HIS A 49 27.69 14.36 -18.61
N VAL A 50 27.25 13.54 -17.65
CA VAL A 50 28.14 12.59 -16.96
C VAL A 50 28.75 11.59 -17.95
N SER A 51 27.94 11.04 -18.86
CA SER A 51 28.44 10.16 -19.92
C SER A 51 29.48 10.84 -20.82
N LYS A 52 29.32 12.13 -21.11
CA LYS A 52 30.31 12.91 -21.88
C LYS A 52 31.62 13.07 -21.09
N ILE A 53 31.54 13.43 -19.81
CA ILE A 53 32.72 13.55 -18.94
C ILE A 53 33.49 12.22 -18.92
N ILE A 54 32.82 11.09 -18.71
CA ILE A 54 33.46 9.77 -18.71
C ILE A 54 34.09 9.46 -20.08
N THR A 55 33.42 9.83 -21.17
CA THR A 55 33.96 9.63 -22.52
C THR A 55 35.22 10.46 -22.75
N GLU A 56 35.28 11.69 -22.23
CA GLU A 56 36.47 12.54 -22.31
C GLU A 56 37.63 11.97 -21.48
N ILE A 57 37.37 11.57 -20.22
CA ILE A 57 38.39 10.97 -19.34
C ILE A 57 38.93 9.66 -19.95
N THR A 58 38.06 8.80 -20.48
CA THR A 58 38.48 7.53 -21.10
C THR A 58 39.21 7.68 -22.44
N ARG A 59 39.24 8.88 -23.02
CA ARG A 59 40.02 9.22 -24.23
C ARG A 59 41.36 9.87 -23.91
N HIS A 60 41.61 10.24 -22.67
CA HIS A 60 42.87 10.81 -22.25
C HIS A 60 44.01 9.80 -22.46
N GLU A 61 45.21 10.28 -22.81
CA GLU A 61 46.37 9.42 -23.12
C GLU A 61 46.78 8.52 -21.94
N TYR A 62 46.56 8.99 -20.72
CA TYR A 62 46.83 8.26 -19.48
C TYR A 62 45.71 7.33 -19.03
N ALA A 63 44.60 7.22 -19.76
CA ALA A 63 43.44 6.45 -19.32
C ALA A 63 43.62 4.92 -19.44
N TRP A 64 44.56 4.47 -20.28
CA TRP A 64 44.70 3.07 -20.69
C TRP A 64 44.81 2.05 -19.52
N PRO A 65 45.44 2.33 -18.36
CA PRO A 65 45.50 1.36 -17.25
C PRO A 65 44.15 1.12 -16.58
N PHE A 66 43.21 2.06 -16.76
CA PHE A 66 41.94 2.12 -16.03
C PHE A 66 40.74 1.68 -16.87
N LEU A 67 40.96 1.35 -18.14
CA LEU A 67 39.88 1.01 -19.08
C LEU A 67 39.28 -0.36 -18.83
N GLU A 68 40.10 -1.30 -18.37
CA GLU A 68 39.75 -2.70 -18.14
C GLU A 68 40.10 -3.14 -16.71
N PRO A 69 39.47 -4.20 -16.19
CA PRO A 69 39.76 -4.67 -14.84
C PRO A 69 41.22 -5.09 -14.65
N VAL A 70 41.77 -4.80 -13.47
CA VAL A 70 43.10 -5.30 -13.06
C VAL A 70 43.06 -6.83 -12.96
N ASP A 71 44.04 -7.52 -13.56
CA ASP A 71 44.19 -8.98 -13.42
C ASP A 71 44.80 -9.34 -12.06
N VAL A 72 43.97 -9.20 -11.02
CA VAL A 72 44.31 -9.49 -9.62
C VAL A 72 44.89 -10.91 -9.46
N LYS A 73 44.38 -11.88 -10.23
CA LYS A 73 44.82 -13.28 -10.13
C LYS A 73 46.16 -13.50 -10.82
N GLY A 74 46.33 -13.01 -12.04
CA GLY A 74 47.59 -13.13 -12.79
C GLY A 74 48.74 -12.41 -12.10
N LEU A 75 48.45 -11.26 -11.49
CA LEU A 75 49.42 -10.46 -10.73
C LEU A 75 49.59 -10.90 -9.26
N LYS A 76 48.78 -11.85 -8.79
CA LYS A 76 48.80 -12.38 -7.41
C LYS A 76 48.61 -11.31 -6.32
N LEU A 77 47.71 -10.36 -6.55
CA LEU A 77 47.40 -9.25 -5.63
C LEU A 77 46.32 -9.68 -4.63
N TYR A 78 46.69 -10.48 -3.63
CA TYR A 78 45.71 -11.06 -2.68
C TYR A 78 45.05 -10.05 -1.73
N ASP A 79 45.57 -8.82 -1.70
CA ASP A 79 45.15 -7.69 -0.88
C ASP A 79 44.33 -6.64 -1.65
N TYR A 80 43.98 -6.88 -2.92
CA TYR A 80 43.22 -5.95 -3.76
C TYR A 80 41.72 -6.29 -3.80
N TYR A 81 40.93 -5.71 -2.89
CA TYR A 81 39.56 -6.17 -2.59
C TYR A 81 38.42 -5.46 -3.32
N GLU A 82 38.59 -4.21 -3.75
CA GLU A 82 37.52 -3.41 -4.36
C GLU A 82 37.85 -2.93 -5.78
N PRO A 83 38.13 -3.85 -6.73
CA PRO A 83 38.47 -3.47 -8.10
C PRO A 83 37.35 -2.67 -8.76
N MET A 84 37.73 -1.57 -9.41
CA MET A 84 36.85 -0.77 -10.26
C MET A 84 37.60 -0.33 -11.51
N ASP A 85 36.89 -0.21 -12.62
CA ASP A 85 37.41 0.23 -13.91
C ASP A 85 36.29 0.79 -14.79
N PHE A 86 36.67 1.46 -15.88
CA PHE A 86 35.70 2.12 -16.75
C PHE A 86 34.81 1.15 -17.54
N SER A 87 35.20 -0.12 -17.76
CA SER A 87 34.35 -1.13 -18.37
C SER A 87 33.17 -1.48 -17.44
N ILE A 88 33.43 -1.58 -16.13
CA ILE A 88 32.40 -1.85 -15.11
C ILE A 88 31.43 -0.68 -15.02
N ILE A 89 31.96 0.55 -14.93
CA ILE A 89 31.12 1.76 -14.89
C ILE A 89 30.21 1.83 -16.12
N LYS A 90 30.76 1.65 -17.33
CA LYS A 90 29.98 1.62 -18.57
C LYS A 90 28.90 0.54 -18.56
N ARG A 91 29.19 -0.66 -18.05
CA ARG A 91 28.20 -1.74 -17.92
C ARG A 91 27.08 -1.36 -16.96
N LYS A 92 27.41 -0.82 -15.77
CA LYS A 92 26.42 -0.37 -14.78
C LYS A 92 25.56 0.79 -15.28
N MET A 93 26.13 1.74 -16.03
CA MET A 93 25.37 2.82 -16.65
C MET A 93 24.35 2.34 -17.70
N ASN A 94 24.67 1.25 -18.41
CA ASN A 94 23.84 0.71 -19.48
C ASN A 94 22.87 -0.40 -19.02
N ALA A 95 22.88 -0.76 -17.73
CA ALA A 95 22.03 -1.81 -17.19
C ALA A 95 20.54 -1.42 -17.27
N LYS A 96 19.72 -2.32 -17.82
CA LYS A 96 18.26 -2.10 -18.03
C LYS A 96 17.37 -2.86 -17.05
N ASP A 97 17.96 -3.81 -16.32
CA ASP A 97 17.29 -4.70 -15.36
C ASP A 97 17.13 -4.08 -13.95
N GLY A 98 17.66 -2.87 -13.74
CA GLY A 98 17.64 -2.19 -12.45
C GLY A 98 18.85 -2.48 -11.56
N SER A 99 19.83 -3.24 -12.04
CA SER A 99 21.12 -3.45 -11.36
C SER A 99 22.12 -2.29 -11.54
N GLY A 100 21.76 -1.30 -12.37
CA GLY A 100 22.59 -0.13 -12.65
C GLY A 100 22.59 0.91 -11.54
N TYR A 101 23.24 2.04 -11.83
CA TYR A 101 23.29 3.17 -10.90
C TYR A 101 21.92 3.78 -10.63
N LYS A 102 21.66 4.11 -9.36
CA LYS A 102 20.41 4.77 -8.94
C LYS A 102 20.43 6.27 -9.18
N ASN A 103 21.62 6.86 -9.14
CA ASN A 103 21.85 8.28 -9.34
C ASN A 103 23.27 8.53 -9.83
N VAL A 104 23.53 9.74 -10.32
CA VAL A 104 24.85 10.10 -10.87
C VAL A 104 25.95 10.24 -9.82
N ARG A 105 25.61 10.38 -8.52
CA ARG A 105 26.62 10.45 -7.45
C ARG A 105 27.28 9.09 -7.20
N GLU A 106 26.57 8.00 -7.42
CA GLU A 106 27.16 6.66 -7.40
C GLU A 106 28.19 6.48 -8.53
N ILE A 107 27.92 7.05 -9.72
CA ILE A 107 28.89 7.06 -10.82
C ILE A 107 30.14 7.84 -10.42
N TYR A 108 29.95 9.03 -9.84
CA TYR A 108 31.05 9.85 -9.33
C TYR A 108 31.90 9.11 -8.30
N ALA A 109 31.28 8.42 -7.35
CA ALA A 109 31.98 7.61 -6.35
C ALA A 109 32.82 6.50 -7.00
N ASP A 110 32.26 5.76 -7.95
CA ASP A 110 32.98 4.68 -8.63
C ASP A 110 34.14 5.21 -9.50
N VAL A 111 33.99 6.35 -10.18
CA VAL A 111 35.11 6.96 -10.93
C VAL A 111 36.25 7.34 -9.99
N ARG A 112 35.95 7.92 -8.84
CA ARG A 112 36.98 8.24 -7.83
C ARG A 112 37.63 6.99 -7.26
N LEU A 113 36.86 5.92 -7.06
CA LEU A 113 37.37 4.65 -6.56
C LEU A 113 38.45 4.07 -7.47
N ILE A 114 38.27 4.15 -8.80
CA ILE A 114 39.30 3.74 -9.78
C ILE A 114 40.65 4.38 -9.45
N PHE A 115 40.67 5.71 -9.36
CA PHE A 115 41.91 6.47 -9.19
C PHE A 115 42.46 6.35 -7.77
N ASN A 116 41.59 6.37 -6.75
CA ASN A 116 42.00 6.20 -5.36
C ASN A 116 42.62 4.83 -5.11
N ASN A 117 42.07 3.76 -5.70
CA ASN A 117 42.66 2.43 -5.59
C ASN A 117 44.06 2.40 -6.21
N ALA A 118 44.22 3.01 -7.39
CA ALA A 118 45.50 3.10 -8.06
C ALA A 118 46.54 3.87 -7.23
N MET A 119 46.15 5.02 -6.67
CA MET A 119 47.04 5.83 -5.83
C MET A 119 47.34 5.17 -4.47
N THR A 120 46.40 4.39 -3.94
CA THR A 120 46.60 3.67 -2.66
C THR A 120 47.53 2.47 -2.83
N TYR A 121 47.42 1.77 -3.96
CA TYR A 121 48.17 0.55 -4.20
C TYR A 121 49.59 0.81 -4.75
N ASN A 122 49.76 1.88 -5.52
CA ASN A 122 51.04 2.20 -6.16
C ASN A 122 51.69 3.40 -5.46
N ASP A 123 53.01 3.32 -5.23
CA ASP A 123 53.80 4.43 -4.69
C ASP A 123 53.64 5.71 -5.53
N GLU A 124 53.77 6.87 -4.89
CA GLU A 124 53.63 8.20 -5.54
C GLU A 124 54.56 8.40 -6.74
N THR A 125 55.74 7.75 -6.74
CA THR A 125 56.70 7.81 -7.85
C THR A 125 56.33 6.91 -9.03
N HIS A 126 55.37 5.99 -8.86
CA HIS A 126 54.97 5.06 -9.90
C HIS A 126 54.12 5.76 -10.97
N ASP A 127 54.34 5.45 -12.25
CA ASP A 127 53.65 6.12 -13.37
C ASP A 127 52.12 6.04 -13.24
N VAL A 128 51.58 4.87 -12.87
CA VAL A 128 50.13 4.67 -12.68
C VAL A 128 49.55 5.56 -11.58
N HIS A 129 50.32 5.86 -10.52
CA HIS A 129 49.90 6.78 -9.46
C HIS A 129 49.75 8.20 -10.03
N GLN A 130 50.79 8.70 -10.70
CA GLN A 130 50.79 10.03 -11.30
C GLN A 130 49.69 10.17 -12.37
N MET A 131 49.49 9.14 -13.19
CA MET A 131 48.40 9.08 -14.17
C MET A 131 47.02 9.17 -13.49
N ALA A 132 46.82 8.46 -12.37
CA ALA A 132 45.58 8.50 -11.61
C ALA A 132 45.32 9.88 -10.99
N GLU A 133 46.35 10.53 -10.43
CA GLU A 133 46.25 11.88 -9.87
C GLU A 133 45.80 12.90 -10.94
N ILE A 134 46.45 12.89 -12.10
CA ILE A 134 46.12 13.80 -13.23
C ILE A 134 44.68 13.60 -13.68
N LEU A 135 44.26 12.35 -13.91
CA LEU A 135 42.91 12.06 -14.40
C LEU A 135 41.84 12.35 -13.35
N LEU A 136 42.14 12.15 -12.07
CA LEU A 136 41.25 12.50 -10.97
C LEU A 136 41.04 14.02 -10.91
N ASP A 137 42.10 14.82 -11.01
CA ASP A 137 41.98 16.29 -11.02
C ASP A 137 41.16 16.78 -12.23
N GLU A 138 41.42 16.25 -13.44
CA GLU A 138 40.62 16.57 -14.61
C GLU A 138 39.14 16.20 -14.44
N PHE A 139 38.88 15.03 -13.85
CA PHE A 139 37.52 14.58 -13.58
C PHE A 139 36.81 15.48 -12.56
N GLU A 140 37.43 15.80 -11.43
CA GLU A 140 36.88 16.68 -10.39
C GLU A 140 36.61 18.09 -10.94
N LYS A 141 37.52 18.61 -11.76
CA LYS A 141 37.33 19.90 -12.44
C LYS A 141 36.13 19.87 -13.39
N LYS A 142 35.93 18.80 -14.16
CA LYS A 142 34.75 18.66 -15.03
C LYS A 142 33.47 18.46 -14.22
N TRP A 143 33.53 17.68 -13.14
CA TRP A 143 32.42 17.41 -12.24
C TRP A 143 31.94 18.66 -11.49
N SER A 144 32.86 19.51 -11.04
CA SER A 144 32.52 20.74 -10.32
C SER A 144 31.64 21.69 -11.14
N HIS A 145 31.79 21.73 -12.46
CA HIS A 145 30.91 22.50 -13.35
C HIS A 145 29.49 21.93 -13.46
N LEU A 146 29.32 20.62 -13.22
CA LEU A 146 28.03 19.95 -13.21
C LEU A 146 27.30 20.11 -11.86
N LEU A 147 28.05 20.22 -10.76
CA LEU A 147 27.53 20.22 -9.40
C LEU A 147 26.41 21.25 -9.12
N PRO A 148 26.47 22.51 -9.61
CA PRO A 148 25.38 23.47 -9.41
C PRO A 148 24.07 23.02 -10.06
N LYS A 149 24.14 22.47 -11.28
CA LYS A 149 22.96 21.95 -12.00
C LYS A 149 22.37 20.74 -11.27
N LEU A 150 23.23 19.82 -10.82
CA LEU A 150 22.82 18.64 -10.07
C LEU A 150 22.12 19.01 -8.76
N THR A 151 22.74 19.90 -7.97
CA THR A 151 22.21 20.33 -6.67
C THR A 151 20.85 21.02 -6.83
N LYS A 152 20.71 21.89 -7.85
CA LYS A 152 19.44 22.54 -8.15
C LYS A 152 18.35 21.51 -8.50
N LEU A 153 18.68 20.54 -9.36
CA LEU A 153 17.74 19.50 -9.76
C LEU A 153 17.30 18.64 -8.56
N GLU A 154 18.24 18.26 -7.70
CA GLU A 154 17.95 17.49 -6.48
C GLU A 154 17.04 18.26 -5.52
N ALA A 155 17.27 19.57 -5.35
CA ALA A 155 16.42 20.42 -4.53
C ALA A 155 15.00 20.57 -5.11
N GLU A 156 14.86 20.73 -6.42
CA GLU A 156 13.57 20.79 -7.11
C GLU A 156 12.80 19.47 -6.99
N LEU A 157 13.48 18.33 -7.15
CA LEU A 157 12.90 17.00 -6.96
C LEU A 157 12.47 16.77 -5.51
N SER A 158 13.28 17.17 -4.54
CA SER A 158 12.94 17.09 -3.12
C SER A 158 11.71 17.94 -2.79
N LYS A 159 11.61 19.13 -3.37
CA LYS A 159 10.44 20.01 -3.19
C LYS A 159 9.18 19.40 -3.82
N GLU A 160 9.25 18.93 -5.07
CA GLU A 160 8.09 18.30 -5.74
C GLU A 160 7.62 17.05 -4.99
N THR A 161 8.55 16.22 -4.51
CA THR A 161 8.21 15.02 -3.72
C THR A 161 7.54 15.39 -2.40
N HIS A 162 8.05 16.40 -1.68
CA HIS A 162 7.42 16.87 -0.45
C HIS A 162 6.03 17.47 -0.69
N GLU A 163 5.87 18.29 -1.73
CA GLU A 163 4.57 18.86 -2.10
C GLU A 163 3.55 17.78 -2.48
N ASN A 164 3.96 16.77 -3.23
CA ASN A 164 3.10 15.65 -3.60
C ASN A 164 2.72 14.80 -2.38
N LEU A 165 3.66 14.58 -1.45
CA LEU A 165 3.37 13.87 -0.21
C LEU A 165 2.35 14.66 0.64
N ASN A 166 2.54 15.97 0.79
CA ASN A 166 1.60 16.81 1.53
C ASN A 166 0.20 16.81 0.90
N LYS A 167 0.10 16.82 -0.43
CA LYS A 167 -1.19 16.69 -1.14
C LYS A 167 -1.86 15.34 -0.86
N LYS A 168 -1.10 14.24 -0.88
CA LYS A 168 -1.62 12.91 -0.53
C LYS A 168 -2.12 12.85 0.91
N LEU A 169 -1.33 13.36 1.86
CA LEU A 169 -1.71 13.42 3.27
C LEU A 169 -2.96 14.27 3.51
N ALA A 170 -3.07 15.42 2.83
CA ALA A 170 -4.26 16.27 2.92
C ALA A 170 -5.52 15.58 2.35
N GLN A 171 -5.36 14.84 1.25
CA GLN A 171 -6.45 14.06 0.67
C GLN A 171 -6.87 12.93 1.62
N GLU A 172 -5.92 12.18 2.16
CA GLU A 172 -6.18 11.12 3.13
C GLU A 172 -6.87 11.65 4.39
N ALA A 173 -6.43 12.78 4.93
CA ALA A 173 -7.09 13.45 6.06
C ALA A 173 -8.54 13.86 5.71
N THR A 174 -8.80 14.28 4.48
CA THR A 174 -10.15 14.63 4.03
C THR A 174 -11.07 13.40 4.04
N TYR A 175 -10.61 12.28 3.48
CA TYR A 175 -11.39 11.03 3.46
C TYR A 175 -11.54 10.39 4.83
N ALA A 176 -10.52 10.49 5.69
CA ALA A 176 -10.61 10.05 7.08
C ALA A 176 -11.70 10.82 7.84
N ASN A 177 -11.73 12.16 7.71
CA ASN A 177 -12.78 12.99 8.31
C ASN A 177 -14.18 12.67 7.76
N MET A 178 -14.28 12.37 6.47
CA MET A 178 -15.55 11.97 5.85
C MET A 178 -16.04 10.62 6.40
N THR A 179 -15.11 9.66 6.55
CA THR A 179 -15.37 8.35 7.15
C THR A 179 -15.86 8.47 8.59
N MET A 180 -15.20 9.29 9.41
CA MET A 180 -15.62 9.54 10.79
C MET A 180 -17.04 10.13 10.87
N LYS A 181 -17.37 11.12 10.03
CA LYS A 181 -18.72 11.70 9.97
C LYS A 181 -19.77 10.66 9.58
N LEU A 182 -19.48 9.82 8.59
CA LEU A 182 -20.38 8.73 8.18
C LEU A 182 -20.60 7.72 9.31
N SER A 183 -19.54 7.38 10.05
CA SER A 183 -19.63 6.50 11.23
C SER A 183 -20.53 7.08 12.33
N ASP A 184 -20.38 8.37 12.63
CA ASP A 184 -21.22 9.08 13.61
C ASP A 184 -22.70 9.10 13.19
N GLU A 185 -22.98 9.39 11.91
CA GLU A 185 -24.34 9.39 11.37
C GLU A 185 -24.97 7.98 11.43
N LEU A 186 -24.20 6.94 11.11
CA LEU A 186 -24.65 5.55 11.20
C LEU A 186 -24.94 5.13 12.64
N SER A 187 -24.09 5.51 13.60
CA SER A 187 -24.31 5.23 15.02
C SER A 187 -25.59 5.89 15.55
N LYS A 188 -25.88 7.12 15.13
CA LYS A 188 -27.14 7.81 15.48
C LYS A 188 -28.36 7.09 14.93
N ALA A 189 -28.29 6.63 13.68
CA ALA A 189 -29.38 5.86 13.06
C ALA A 189 -29.61 4.52 13.79
N ASP A 190 -28.54 3.79 14.12
CA ASP A 190 -28.61 2.54 14.89
C ASP A 190 -29.25 2.76 16.28
N MET A 191 -28.83 3.80 17.00
CA MET A 191 -29.43 4.16 18.28
C MET A 191 -30.92 4.53 18.17
N ALA A 192 -31.31 5.26 17.11
CA ALA A 192 -32.71 5.59 16.86
C ALA A 192 -33.56 4.35 16.57
N LEU A 193 -33.03 3.41 15.78
CA LEU A 193 -33.69 2.13 15.49
C LEU A 193 -33.86 1.28 16.75
N LYS A 194 -32.83 1.18 17.58
CA LYS A 194 -32.90 0.50 18.89
C LYS A 194 -33.96 1.10 19.79
N ASN A 195 -34.00 2.43 19.91
CA ASN A 195 -35.02 3.13 20.70
C ASN A 195 -36.44 2.88 20.18
N LEU A 196 -36.63 2.90 18.86
CA LEU A 196 -37.93 2.60 18.25
C LEU A 196 -38.35 1.15 18.51
N LYS A 197 -37.41 0.20 18.40
CA LYS A 197 -37.64 -1.21 18.72
C LYS A 197 -38.10 -1.38 20.17
N SER A 198 -37.39 -0.76 21.12
CA SER A 198 -37.76 -0.78 22.54
C SER A 198 -39.13 -0.16 22.79
N LEU A 199 -39.49 0.94 22.10
CA LEU A 199 -40.81 1.56 22.22
C LEU A 199 -41.93 0.65 21.68
N MET A 200 -41.70 0.00 20.54
CA MET A 200 -42.63 -0.98 19.98
C MET A 200 -42.87 -2.13 20.94
N ILE A 201 -41.80 -2.72 21.48
CA ILE A 201 -41.88 -3.80 22.48
C ILE A 201 -42.62 -3.34 23.74
N ALA A 202 -42.38 -2.11 24.21
CA ALA A 202 -43.07 -1.56 25.38
C ALA A 202 -44.57 -1.34 25.14
N LYS A 203 -44.97 -1.05 23.89
CA LYS A 203 -46.37 -0.91 23.47
C LYS A 203 -47.04 -2.25 23.17
N CYS A 204 -46.28 -3.33 22.94
CA CYS A 204 -46.84 -4.67 22.85
C CYS A 204 -47.56 -5.04 24.15
N ARG A 205 -48.80 -5.51 24.02
CA ARG A 205 -49.60 -6.01 25.15
C ARG A 205 -48.88 -7.22 25.77
N LYS A 206 -48.79 -7.28 27.11
CA LYS A 206 -48.41 -8.51 27.80
C LYS A 206 -49.45 -9.59 27.49
N LEU A 207 -49.03 -10.71 26.89
CA LEU A 207 -49.90 -11.88 26.76
C LEU A 207 -50.31 -12.35 28.17
N SER A 208 -51.60 -12.62 28.35
CA SER A 208 -52.12 -13.34 29.51
C SER A 208 -51.60 -14.78 29.52
N SER A 209 -51.65 -15.46 30.67
CA SER A 209 -51.27 -16.88 30.79
C SER A 209 -52.05 -17.78 29.82
N LEU A 210 -53.32 -17.46 29.58
CA LEU A 210 -54.14 -18.16 28.59
C LEU A 210 -53.64 -17.94 27.15
N GLU A 211 -53.32 -16.69 26.80
CA GLU A 211 -52.77 -16.35 25.48
C GLU A 211 -51.40 -17.01 25.27
N LYS A 212 -50.55 -17.09 26.30
CA LYS A 212 -49.26 -17.81 26.24
C LYS A 212 -49.45 -19.32 26.04
N SER A 213 -50.43 -19.92 26.71
CA SER A 213 -50.77 -21.33 26.53
C SER A 213 -51.28 -21.63 25.11
N LEU A 214 -52.11 -20.74 24.56
CA LEU A 214 -52.55 -20.83 23.15
C LEU A 214 -51.38 -20.65 22.17
N LEU A 215 -50.46 -19.72 22.45
CA LEU A 215 -49.25 -19.55 21.66
C LEU A 215 -48.37 -20.81 21.69
N ALA A 216 -48.18 -21.43 22.86
CA ALA A 216 -47.45 -22.69 22.99
C ALA A 216 -48.07 -23.80 22.13
N ALA A 217 -49.41 -23.92 22.17
CA ALA A 217 -50.14 -24.91 21.37
C ALA A 217 -50.10 -24.64 19.87
N ASP A 218 -49.85 -23.40 19.45
CA ASP A 218 -49.75 -23.04 18.03
C ASP A 218 -48.32 -23.11 17.49
N ILE A 219 -47.31 -22.92 18.34
CA ILE A 219 -45.90 -23.11 17.98
C ILE A 219 -45.67 -24.55 17.48
N THR A 220 -46.29 -25.55 18.11
CA THR A 220 -46.21 -26.96 17.69
C THR A 220 -46.88 -27.25 16.35
N LYS A 221 -47.65 -26.30 15.80
CA LYS A 221 -48.34 -26.40 14.51
C LYS A 221 -47.65 -25.58 13.40
N LEU A 222 -46.54 -24.91 13.72
CA LEU A 222 -45.72 -24.20 12.74
C LEU A 222 -45.06 -25.19 11.76
N SER A 223 -44.71 -24.70 10.58
CA SER A 223 -43.95 -25.48 9.61
C SER A 223 -42.53 -25.67 10.16
N PRO A 224 -41.80 -26.71 9.73
CA PRO A 224 -40.43 -26.96 10.21
C PRO A 224 -39.52 -25.71 10.11
N ASP A 225 -39.58 -24.98 9.00
CA ASP A 225 -38.76 -23.78 8.78
C ASP A 225 -39.12 -22.61 9.71
N ASN A 226 -40.40 -22.41 10.00
CA ASN A 226 -40.86 -21.31 10.84
C ASN A 226 -40.79 -21.66 12.33
N LEU A 227 -40.90 -22.95 12.66
CA LEU A 227 -40.56 -23.46 13.99
C LEU A 227 -39.08 -23.27 14.29
N HIS A 228 -38.20 -23.57 13.32
CA HIS A 228 -36.76 -23.33 13.45
C HIS A 228 -36.46 -21.85 13.71
N LYS A 229 -37.03 -20.93 12.92
CA LYS A 229 -36.88 -19.48 13.14
C LYS A 229 -37.41 -19.03 14.50
N ALA A 230 -38.56 -19.55 14.94
CA ALA A 230 -39.12 -19.23 16.26
C ALA A 230 -38.19 -19.69 17.41
N LEU A 231 -37.55 -20.85 17.28
CA LEU A 231 -36.57 -21.36 18.25
C LEU A 231 -35.23 -20.60 18.19
N GLU A 232 -34.83 -20.17 17.00
CA GLU A 232 -33.65 -19.34 16.78
C GLU A 232 -33.78 -17.98 17.50
N ILE A 233 -34.96 -17.33 17.41
CA ILE A 233 -35.28 -16.10 18.15
C ILE A 233 -35.11 -16.26 19.67
N VAL A 234 -35.42 -17.44 20.21
CA VAL A 234 -35.23 -17.76 21.64
C VAL A 234 -33.73 -17.90 21.95
N ASN A 235 -32.99 -18.63 21.12
CA ASN A 235 -31.56 -18.87 21.30
C ASN A 235 -30.73 -17.58 21.19
N GLU A 236 -31.09 -16.67 20.28
CA GLU A 236 -30.43 -15.36 20.14
C GLU A 236 -30.45 -14.53 21.42
N ASN A 237 -31.50 -14.66 22.24
CA ASN A 237 -31.64 -13.96 23.51
C ASN A 237 -31.25 -14.80 24.74
N ASN A 238 -31.12 -16.12 24.57
CA ASN A 238 -30.64 -17.03 25.60
C ASN A 238 -29.68 -18.07 24.98
N PRO A 239 -28.37 -17.78 24.90
CA PRO A 239 -27.38 -18.66 24.28
C PRO A 239 -27.24 -20.05 24.94
N ASN A 240 -27.79 -20.22 26.14
CA ASN A 240 -27.81 -21.52 26.82
C ASN A 240 -28.96 -22.42 26.32
N PHE A 241 -29.88 -21.90 25.50
CA PHE A 241 -30.99 -22.63 24.92
C PHE A 241 -30.57 -23.38 23.64
N GLN A 242 -30.16 -24.64 23.78
CA GLN A 242 -29.81 -25.48 22.63
C GLN A 242 -31.05 -26.10 21.98
N PHE A 243 -31.45 -25.54 20.84
CA PHE A 243 -32.62 -25.99 20.08
C PHE A 243 -32.32 -27.07 19.01
N SER A 244 -31.05 -27.45 18.84
CA SER A 244 -30.58 -28.44 17.87
C SER A 244 -30.77 -29.90 18.30
N ARG A 245 -31.36 -30.14 19.47
CA ARG A 245 -31.60 -31.48 20.04
C ARG A 245 -32.96 -32.02 19.57
N GLU A 246 -33.12 -33.34 19.56
CA GLU A 246 -34.36 -34.01 19.12
C GLU A 246 -35.58 -33.61 19.96
N ASP A 247 -35.39 -33.33 21.26
CA ASP A 247 -36.43 -32.83 22.16
C ASP A 247 -35.96 -31.54 22.85
N VAL A 248 -36.75 -30.47 22.71
CA VAL A 248 -36.47 -29.13 23.25
C VAL A 248 -37.66 -28.65 24.06
N THR A 249 -37.43 -28.30 25.33
CA THR A 249 -38.47 -27.75 26.21
C THR A 249 -38.34 -26.23 26.27
N LEU A 250 -39.39 -25.52 25.84
CA LEU A 250 -39.46 -24.06 25.86
C LEU A 250 -40.46 -23.60 26.93
N ASP A 251 -39.96 -22.92 27.96
CA ASP A 251 -40.81 -22.24 28.94
C ASP A 251 -41.08 -20.80 28.51
N LEU A 252 -42.29 -20.55 28.00
CA LEU A 252 -42.75 -19.23 27.56
C LEU A 252 -43.04 -18.26 28.72
N ASP A 253 -43.18 -18.73 29.97
CA ASP A 253 -43.43 -17.85 31.11
C ASP A 253 -42.16 -17.18 31.62
N SER A 254 -41.01 -17.82 31.45
CA SER A 254 -39.70 -17.30 31.80
C SER A 254 -39.01 -16.49 30.69
N GLN A 255 -39.59 -16.40 29.49
CA GLN A 255 -39.01 -15.62 28.39
C GLN A 255 -39.26 -14.12 28.54
N GLU A 256 -38.30 -13.32 28.05
CA GLU A 256 -38.45 -11.87 27.95
C GLU A 256 -39.60 -11.49 27.00
N LYS A 257 -40.23 -10.34 27.26
CA LYS A 257 -41.37 -9.86 26.44
C LYS A 257 -41.01 -9.69 24.97
N GLU A 258 -39.76 -9.32 24.68
CA GLU A 258 -39.24 -9.15 23.33
C GLU A 258 -39.26 -10.47 22.56
N VAL A 259 -38.78 -11.55 23.19
CA VAL A 259 -38.77 -12.90 22.60
C VAL A 259 -40.19 -13.36 22.27
N ILE A 260 -41.14 -13.18 23.20
CA ILE A 260 -42.54 -13.58 22.99
C ILE A 260 -43.19 -12.76 21.87
N ALA A 261 -42.92 -11.46 21.78
CA ALA A 261 -43.47 -10.58 20.74
C ALA A 261 -42.95 -10.95 19.34
N ASN A 262 -41.65 -11.26 19.22
CA ASN A 262 -41.04 -11.67 17.95
C ASN A 262 -41.57 -13.05 17.48
N ILE A 263 -41.78 -14.00 18.40
CA ILE A 263 -42.40 -15.29 18.09
C ILE A 263 -43.87 -15.11 17.64
N GLU A 264 -44.61 -14.20 18.27
CA GLU A 264 -45.98 -13.85 17.85
C GLU A 264 -46.01 -13.24 16.44
N GLU A 265 -45.04 -12.40 16.09
CA GLU A 265 -44.92 -11.79 14.76
C GLU A 265 -44.56 -12.82 13.69
N GLU A 266 -43.64 -13.75 13.98
CA GLU A 266 -43.31 -14.83 13.05
C GLU A 266 -44.50 -15.77 12.84
N LYS A 267 -45.27 -16.08 13.91
CA LYS A 267 -46.55 -16.80 13.79
C LYS A 267 -47.53 -16.07 12.88
N LYS A 268 -47.72 -14.76 13.06
CA LYS A 268 -48.62 -13.94 12.21
C LYS A 268 -48.16 -13.97 10.74
N SER A 269 -46.86 -13.94 10.51
CA SER A 269 -46.25 -14.02 9.18
C SER A 269 -46.41 -15.40 8.52
N ASP A 270 -46.28 -16.50 9.26
CA ASP A 270 -46.53 -17.86 8.78
C ASP A 270 -47.99 -18.07 8.37
N VAL A 271 -48.94 -17.66 9.23
CA VAL A 271 -50.38 -17.76 8.93
C VAL A 271 -50.75 -16.96 7.67
N LYS A 272 -50.15 -15.79 7.47
CA LYS A 272 -50.36 -14.98 6.27
C LYS A 272 -49.80 -15.66 5.02
N ARG A 273 -48.60 -16.28 5.11
CA ARG A 273 -47.98 -17.02 4.00
C ARG A 273 -48.82 -18.24 3.58
N ARG A 274 -49.33 -19.02 4.54
CA ARG A 274 -50.18 -20.20 4.26
C ARG A 274 -51.53 -19.87 3.62
N ARG A 275 -52.05 -18.65 3.80
CA ARG A 275 -53.31 -18.19 3.17
C ARG A 275 -53.12 -17.66 1.74
N MET A 276 -51.89 -17.39 1.32
CA MET A 276 -51.55 -16.88 -0.01
C MET A 276 -51.10 -17.97 -0.98
N MET A 277 -50.94 -19.21 -0.50
CA MET A 277 -50.71 -20.42 -1.30
C MET A 277 -52.02 -21.20 -1.44
#